data_AF-A0A358FZZ1-F1
#
_entry.id   AF-A0A358FZZ1-F1
#
_cell.length_a   1.000
_cell.length_b   1.000
_cell.length_c   1.000
_cell.angle_alpha   90.00
_cell.angle_beta   90.00
_cell.angle_gamma   90.00
#
_symmetry.space_group_name_H-M   'P 1'
#
loop_
_entity.id
_entity.type
_entity.pdbx_description
1 polymer ?
#
loop_
_entity_poly.entity_id
_entity_poly.type
_entity_poly.pdbx_seq_one_letter_code
_entity_poly.pdbx_strand_id
1 'polypeptide(L)'
;MDDVTFQSTAGLPDISQMQFWTGSRSERLDAFRVLRDSPGLPKYPERFLEGSPFPPGPGYFAVTRHEDVWAASRNPELFCSGLGSNITDLPQELNEFYGSMINMDDPKHFRLRSIVSKGFTPRH
;
A
#
# COMPACT_ATOMS: atom_id res chain seq x y z
N MET A 1 -11.04 10.92 18.27
CA MET A 1 -10.78 10.07 17.08
C MET A 1 -12.07 10.09 16.31
N ASP A 2 -12.14 10.94 15.29
CA ASP A 2 -13.35 11.04 14.47
C ASP A 2 -13.56 9.70 13.77
N ASP A 3 -14.78 9.21 13.88
CA ASP A 3 -15.25 7.98 13.26
C ASP A 3 -15.20 8.20 11.74
N VAL A 4 -14.07 7.80 11.11
CA VAL A 4 -13.89 7.87 9.66
C VAL A 4 -14.85 6.86 9.04
N THR A 5 -16.09 7.29 8.91
CA THR A 5 -17.19 6.50 8.37
C THR A 5 -16.81 6.08 6.97
N PHE A 6 -16.80 4.77 6.72
CA PHE A 6 -16.50 4.21 5.41
C PHE A 6 -17.50 4.73 4.38
N GLN A 7 -17.06 5.61 3.48
CA GLN A 7 -17.83 5.97 2.31
C GLN A 7 -17.61 4.89 1.25
N SER A 8 -18.67 4.13 0.98
CA SER A 8 -18.70 3.15 -0.11
C SER A 8 -18.26 3.81 -1.42
N THR A 9 -17.30 3.18 -2.12
CA THR A 9 -16.86 3.56 -3.47
C THR A 9 -17.91 3.15 -4.53
N ALA A 10 -19.19 3.45 -4.26
CA ALA A 10 -20.30 3.02 -5.10
C ALA A 10 -20.08 3.51 -6.55
N GLY A 11 -20.09 2.57 -7.49
CA GLY A 11 -19.90 2.85 -8.92
C GLY A 11 -18.44 2.85 -9.41
N LEU A 12 -17.46 2.66 -8.52
CA LEU A 12 -16.05 2.52 -8.92
C LEU A 12 -15.64 1.04 -8.99
N PRO A 13 -14.66 0.67 -9.85
CA PRO A 13 -14.10 -0.67 -9.88
C PRO A 13 -13.56 -1.10 -8.50
N ASP A 14 -13.89 -2.31 -8.04
CA ASP A 14 -13.32 -2.86 -6.80
C ASP A 14 -12.05 -3.67 -7.10
N ILE A 15 -10.90 -3.08 -6.75
CA ILE A 15 -9.57 -3.68 -6.94
C ILE A 15 -9.11 -4.54 -5.75
N SER A 16 -9.95 -4.71 -4.72
CA SER A 16 -9.65 -5.54 -3.55
C SER A 16 -9.97 -7.02 -3.77
N GLN A 17 -10.76 -7.30 -4.81
CA GLN A 17 -11.28 -8.61 -5.14
C GLN A 17 -10.22 -9.49 -5.80
N MET A 18 -10.11 -10.76 -5.39
CA MET A 18 -9.14 -11.68 -6.00
C MET A 18 -9.46 -11.94 -7.48
N GLN A 19 -10.74 -12.08 -7.81
CA GLN A 19 -11.20 -12.29 -9.18
C GLN A 19 -10.76 -11.16 -10.13
N PHE A 20 -10.64 -9.92 -9.64
CA PHE A 20 -10.11 -8.80 -10.42
C PHE A 20 -8.67 -9.04 -10.85
N TRP A 21 -7.83 -9.51 -9.93
CA TRP A 21 -6.40 -9.75 -10.18
C TRP A 21 -6.15 -10.99 -11.05
N THR A 22 -7.05 -11.98 -11.03
CA THR A 22 -7.00 -13.14 -11.94
C THR A 22 -7.68 -12.89 -13.29
N GLY A 23 -8.36 -11.75 -13.48
CA GLY A 23 -9.04 -11.39 -14.71
C GLY A 23 -8.11 -11.09 -15.89
N SER A 24 -8.66 -10.59 -17.00
CA SER A 24 -7.83 -10.21 -18.15
C SER A 24 -7.02 -8.94 -17.87
N ARG A 25 -5.89 -8.79 -18.56
CA ARG A 25 -5.10 -7.55 -18.47
C ARG A 25 -5.90 -6.33 -18.95
N SER A 26 -6.76 -6.49 -19.97
CA SER A 26 -7.56 -5.39 -20.51
C SER A 26 -8.55 -4.86 -19.47
N GLU A 27 -9.29 -5.75 -18.81
CA GLU A 27 -10.25 -5.38 -17.76
C GLU A 27 -9.56 -4.65 -16.60
N ARG A 28 -8.38 -5.12 -16.18
CA ARG A 28 -7.59 -4.42 -15.16
C ARG A 28 -7.18 -3.02 -15.60
N LEU A 29 -6.70 -2.87 -16.83
CA LEU A 29 -6.30 -1.56 -17.37
C LEU A 29 -7.48 -0.60 -17.47
N ASP A 30 -8.65 -1.08 -17.89
CA ASP A 30 -9.88 -0.29 -17.95
C ASP A 30 -10.35 0.16 -16.56
N ALA A 31 -10.30 -0.72 -15.57
CA ALA A 31 -10.60 -0.37 -14.19
C ALA A 31 -9.64 0.72 -13.66
N PHE A 32 -8.33 0.56 -13.87
CA PHE A 32 -7.35 1.57 -13.46
C PHE A 32 -7.49 2.89 -14.22
N ARG A 33 -8.01 2.88 -15.46
CA ARG A 33 -8.37 4.11 -16.18
C ARG A 33 -9.52 4.82 -15.49
N VAL A 34 -10.61 4.13 -15.17
CA VAL A 34 -11.75 4.71 -14.44
C VAL A 34 -11.31 5.30 -13.10
N LEU A 35 -10.47 4.59 -12.34
CA LEU A 35 -9.97 5.07 -11.04
C LEU A 35 -9.11 6.34 -11.17
N ARG A 36 -8.26 6.42 -12.20
CA ARG A 36 -7.47 7.64 -12.46
C ARG A 36 -8.35 8.82 -12.85
N ASP A 37 -9.40 8.59 -13.63
CA ASP A 37 -10.28 9.66 -14.13
C ASP A 37 -11.30 10.13 -13.08
N SER A 38 -11.50 9.35 -12.02
CA SER A 38 -12.42 9.67 -10.93
C SER A 38 -11.86 10.76 -10.00
N PRO A 39 -12.71 11.62 -9.42
CA PRO A 39 -12.29 12.61 -8.44
C PRO A 39 -11.98 11.97 -7.08
N GLY A 40 -10.90 12.41 -6.44
CA GLY A 40 -10.50 11.96 -5.10
C GLY A 40 -9.81 10.59 -5.09
N LEU A 41 -9.51 10.09 -3.88
CA LEU A 41 -8.90 8.78 -3.65
C LEU A 41 -9.96 7.81 -3.11
N PRO A 42 -10.34 6.77 -3.87
CA PRO A 42 -11.29 5.78 -3.38
C PRO A 42 -10.69 5.00 -2.21
N LYS A 43 -11.51 4.77 -1.18
CA LYS A 43 -11.15 3.99 0.01
C LYS A 43 -11.83 2.62 -0.04
N TYR A 44 -11.06 1.55 0.08
CA TYR A 44 -11.56 0.18 0.08
C TYR A 44 -11.37 -0.47 1.45
N PRO A 45 -12.23 -1.45 1.82
CA PRO A 45 -11.98 -2.24 3.00
C PRO A 45 -10.76 -3.15 2.78
N GLU A 46 -10.04 -3.44 3.85
CA GLU A 46 -9.06 -4.52 3.81
C GLU A 46 -9.77 -5.85 3.56
N ARG A 47 -9.12 -6.71 2.77
CA ARG A 47 -9.63 -8.06 2.58
C ARG A 47 -9.46 -8.82 3.89
N PHE A 48 -10.57 -9.37 4.39
CA PHE A 48 -10.49 -10.37 5.44
C PHE A 48 -9.80 -11.62 4.89
N LEU A 49 -8.67 -11.96 5.50
CA LEU A 49 -7.97 -13.22 5.23
C LEU A 49 -8.60 -14.30 6.13
N GLU A 50 -9.33 -15.22 5.51
CA GLU A 50 -9.94 -16.34 6.23
C GLU A 50 -8.87 -17.15 6.97
N GLY A 51 -9.07 -17.35 8.27
CA GLY A 51 -8.08 -18.00 9.15
C GLY A 51 -6.97 -17.08 9.68
N SER A 52 -6.98 -15.79 9.34
CA SER A 52 -6.11 -14.80 9.99
C SER A 52 -6.48 -14.65 11.47
N PRO A 53 -5.50 -14.66 12.39
CA PRO A 53 -5.74 -14.36 13.79
C PRO A 53 -5.96 -12.86 14.05
N PHE A 54 -5.77 -12.01 13.03
CA PHE A 54 -5.90 -10.56 13.12
C PHE A 54 -7.19 -10.06 12.46
N PRO A 55 -7.91 -9.12 13.09
CA PRO A 55 -9.08 -8.49 12.47
C PRO A 55 -8.63 -7.65 11.25
N PRO A 56 -9.54 -7.40 10.27
CA PRO A 56 -9.28 -6.41 9.23
C PRO A 56 -8.98 -5.03 9.85
N GLY A 57 -7.99 -4.33 9.30
CA GLY A 57 -7.73 -2.95 9.63
C GLY A 57 -8.77 -1.98 9.03
N PRO A 58 -8.49 -0.67 9.09
CA PRO A 58 -9.43 0.39 8.71
C PRO A 58 -9.64 0.53 7.19
N GLY A 59 -9.00 -0.32 6.38
CA GLY A 59 -9.01 -0.24 4.93
C GLY A 59 -7.89 0.64 4.38
N TYR A 60 -7.85 0.78 3.06
CA TYR A 60 -6.76 1.47 2.36
C TYR A 60 -7.30 2.43 1.29
N PHE A 61 -6.53 3.47 0.99
CA PHE A 61 -6.77 4.35 -0.15
C PHE A 61 -6.09 3.80 -1.39
N ALA A 62 -6.81 3.73 -2.51
CA ALA A 62 -6.22 3.33 -3.78
C ALA A 62 -5.62 4.53 -4.51
N VAL A 63 -4.31 4.66 -4.43
CA VAL A 63 -3.54 5.68 -5.14
C VAL A 63 -3.17 5.16 -6.54
N THR A 64 -3.83 5.69 -7.58
CA THR A 64 -3.72 5.12 -8.94
C THR A 64 -3.13 6.07 -9.98
N ARG A 65 -3.00 7.36 -9.67
CA ARG A 65 -2.33 8.35 -10.52
C ARG A 65 -0.84 8.38 -10.22
N HIS A 66 -0.04 8.53 -11.26
CA HIS A 66 1.42 8.57 -11.12
C HIS A 66 1.89 9.70 -10.21
N GLU A 67 1.30 10.90 -10.34
CA GLU A 67 1.66 12.08 -9.54
C GLU A 67 1.48 11.83 -8.04
N ASP A 68 0.37 11.19 -7.65
CA ASP A 68 0.05 10.90 -6.25
C ASP A 68 0.94 9.79 -5.69
N VAL A 69 1.20 8.73 -6.47
CA VAL A 69 2.15 7.67 -6.09
C VAL A 69 3.55 8.25 -5.89
N TRP A 70 3.98 9.12 -6.80
CA TRP A 70 5.27 9.79 -6.74
C TRP A 70 5.37 10.73 -5.53
N ALA A 71 4.31 11.49 -5.26
CA ALA A 71 4.23 12.35 -4.07
C ALA A 71 4.32 11.51 -2.80
N ALA A 72 3.53 10.45 -2.65
CA ALA A 72 3.58 9.59 -1.47
C ALA A 72 4.99 9.00 -1.26
N SER A 73 5.60 8.49 -2.33
CA SER A 73 6.91 7.82 -2.29
C SER A 73 8.08 8.75 -1.91
N ARG A 74 7.91 10.07 -2.01
CA ARG A 74 8.98 11.06 -1.78
C ARG A 74 8.84 11.86 -0.50
N ASN A 75 7.74 11.69 0.23
CA ASN A 75 7.50 12.35 1.51
C ASN A 75 7.38 11.28 2.62
N PRO A 76 8.45 10.53 2.92
CA PRO A 76 8.43 9.45 3.92
C PRO A 76 8.09 9.94 5.34
N GLU A 77 8.29 11.23 5.61
CA GLU A 77 7.87 11.88 6.86
C GLU A 77 6.35 12.00 6.99
N LEU A 78 5.62 11.95 5.88
CA LEU A 78 4.16 11.94 5.83
C LEU A 78 3.59 10.52 5.65
N PHE A 79 4.31 9.66 4.93
CA PHE A 79 3.88 8.30 4.58
C PHE A 79 4.85 7.26 5.14
N CYS A 80 4.55 6.81 6.36
CA CYS A 80 5.31 5.86 7.15
C CYS A 80 5.35 4.46 6.52
N SER A 81 6.54 3.84 6.47
CA SER A 81 6.71 2.42 6.12
C SER A 81 6.97 1.56 7.37
N GLY A 82 7.38 2.16 8.49
CA GLY A 82 7.66 1.47 9.76
C GLY A 82 6.46 0.77 10.41
N LEU A 83 5.24 1.11 9.99
CA LEU A 83 4.00 0.46 10.42
C LEU A 83 3.53 -0.64 9.45
N GLY A 84 4.29 -0.91 8.39
CA GLY A 84 4.01 -1.94 7.39
C GLY A 84 3.93 -1.38 5.98
N SER A 85 4.34 -2.20 5.01
CA SER A 85 4.29 -1.88 3.57
C SER A 85 3.23 -2.66 2.79
N ASN A 86 2.44 -3.49 3.48
CA ASN A 86 1.38 -4.32 2.88
C ASN A 86 0.01 -3.78 3.29
N ILE A 87 -1.02 -4.13 2.52
CA ILE A 87 -2.41 -3.71 2.81
C ILE A 87 -2.92 -4.31 4.13
N THR A 88 -2.52 -5.53 4.48
CA THR A 88 -2.94 -6.17 5.72
C THR A 88 -2.15 -5.62 6.89
N ASP A 89 -2.85 -5.09 7.89
CA ASP A 89 -2.25 -4.67 9.15
C ASP A 89 -1.72 -5.89 9.92
N LEU A 90 -0.42 -5.90 10.17
CA LEU A 90 0.23 -6.84 11.07
C LEU A 90 0.69 -6.10 12.34
N PRO A 91 0.74 -6.79 13.49
CA PRO A 91 1.44 -6.28 14.66
C PRO A 91 2.85 -5.81 14.31
N GLN A 92 3.29 -4.72 14.94
CA GLN A 92 4.57 -4.08 14.64
C GLN A 92 5.75 -5.05 14.76
N GLU A 93 5.72 -5.94 15.75
CA GLU A 93 6.76 -6.94 15.97
C GLU A 93 6.88 -7.92 14.80
N LEU A 94 5.75 -8.30 14.19
CA LEU A 94 5.75 -9.15 13.00
C LEU A 94 6.22 -8.37 11.77
N ASN A 95 5.83 -7.11 11.63
CA ASN A 95 6.31 -6.24 10.55
C ASN A 95 7.83 -6.04 10.61
N GLU A 96 8.40 -5.83 11.79
CA GLU A 96 9.85 -5.73 11.98
C GLU A 96 10.57 -7.07 11.72
N PHE A 97 9.96 -8.18 12.13
CA PHE A 97 10.53 -9.52 11.93
C PHE A 97 10.55 -9.96 10.46
N TYR A 98 9.46 -9.76 9.72
CA TYR A 98 9.34 -10.20 8.32
C TYR A 98 9.78 -9.14 7.29
N GLY A 99 9.69 -7.86 7.64
CA GLY A 99 9.83 -6.74 6.71
C GLY A 99 11.25 -6.28 6.43
N SER A 100 12.26 -6.76 7.15
CA SER A 100 13.64 -6.27 7.01
C SER A 100 13.66 -4.73 6.93
N MET A 101 14.47 -4.14 6.05
CA MET A 101 14.54 -2.70 5.88
C MET A 101 13.35 -2.06 5.14
N ILE A 102 12.45 -2.82 4.49
CA ILE A 102 11.32 -2.21 3.76
C ILE A 102 10.22 -1.73 4.72
N ASN A 103 10.07 -2.37 5.88
CA ASN A 103 9.16 -1.95 6.95
C ASN A 103 9.88 -1.09 8.00
N MET A 104 10.76 -0.18 7.58
CA MET A 104 11.47 0.72 8.48
C MET A 104 11.45 2.15 7.96
N ASP A 105 11.38 3.11 8.87
CA ASP A 105 11.63 4.52 8.58
C ASP A 105 13.00 4.97 9.11
N ASP A 106 13.36 6.21 8.81
CA ASP A 106 14.57 6.83 9.30
C ASP A 106 14.51 7.07 10.82
N PRO A 107 15.67 7.03 11.51
CA PRO A 107 17.03 6.86 10.97
C PRO A 107 17.47 5.40 10.76
N LYS A 108 16.64 4.41 11.15
CA LYS A 108 17.00 2.98 11.07
C LYS A 108 17.15 2.54 9.60
N HIS A 109 16.21 2.93 8.75
CA HIS A 109 16.24 2.61 7.32
C HIS A 109 17.50 3.16 6.64
N PHE A 110 17.79 4.47 6.77
CA PHE A 110 19.00 5.08 6.22
C PHE A 110 20.29 4.35 6.63
N ARG A 111 20.42 3.98 7.90
CA ARG A 111 21.60 3.26 8.42
C ARG A 111 21.79 1.91 7.71
N LEU A 112 20.73 1.11 7.57
CA LEU A 112 20.79 -0.18 6.89
C LEU A 112 21.01 -0.02 5.38
N ARG A 113 20.28 0.90 4.73
CA ARG A 113 20.42 1.20 3.30
C ARG A 113 21.85 1.59 2.95
N SER A 114 22.49 2.42 3.77
CA SER A 114 23.87 2.88 3.55
C SER A 114 24.90 1.74 3.56
N ILE A 115 24.61 0.65 4.26
CA ILE A 115 25.47 -0.54 4.28
C ILE A 115 25.25 -1.36 3.02
N VAL A 116 23.99 -1.67 2.67
CA VAL A 116 23.66 -2.56 1.55
C VAL A 116 23.83 -1.91 0.17
N SER A 117 23.62 -0.60 0.03
CA SER A 117 23.65 0.11 -1.26
C SER A 117 24.97 -0.03 -2.01
N LYS A 118 26.09 -0.22 -1.30
CA LYS A 118 27.42 -0.44 -1.92
C LYS A 118 27.47 -1.69 -2.79
N GLY A 119 26.61 -2.69 -2.51
CA GLY A 119 26.49 -3.89 -3.33
C GLY A 119 25.74 -3.69 -4.65
N PHE A 120 24.99 -2.58 -4.77
CA PHE A 120 24.09 -2.31 -5.90
C PHE A 120 24.56 -1.16 -6.81
N THR A 121 25.72 -0.57 -6.55
CA THR A 121 26.30 0.41 -7.47
C THR A 121 26.75 -0.28 -8.76
N PRO A 122 26.44 0.26 -9.95
CA PRO A 122 26.91 -0.28 -11.22
C PRO A 122 28.43 -0.49 -11.19
N ARG A 123 28.89 -1.65 -11.66
CA ARG A 123 30.31 -1.89 -11.95
C ARG A 123 30.47 -1.98 -13.46
N HIS A 124 31.11 -0.95 -14.01
CA HIS A 124 31.49 -0.80 -15.41
C HIS A 124 30.33 -0.49 -16.37
#